data_AF-A0AA95HEI8-F1
#
_entry.id   AF-A0AA95HEI8-F1
#
_cell.length_a   1.000
_cell.length_b   1.000
_cell.length_c   1.000
_cell.angle_alpha   90.00
_cell.angle_beta   90.00
_cell.angle_gamma   90.00
#
_symmetry.space_group_name_H-M   'P 1'
#
loop_
_entity.id
_entity.type
_entity.pdbx_description
1 polymer ?
#
loop_
_entity_poly.entity_id
_entity_poly.type
_entity_poly.pdbx_seq_one_letter_code
_entity_poly.pdbx_strand_id
1 'polypeptide(L)'
;MLDFVANGKSQAIIDEKDLNMLAKLTRLVIMGGVLSLGVTGCGTTTGGKATTTGSTSLSAAKGAFSTNNSASPLGMNTNEILESDASMPFIDLMRAAMPFQEASPWLTKGNVVYDTNGWPANLNGGQAGTRFLSNLPAAVIPEGTYTVLYDGEGEIQYLNDATLLERKPGYDSITLAAGDDGILNASLLITRSNPQNYVRNIRILPPGGICASNPFQRVASAAACGDFKSFVEHSGSIIFNPDFMAFMKDFRSIRFMNMSGVTRSDERAWSDRNQLSKATWGGKEATRGAPLEIQVELANRLNADPWFTLPHEADDNYVREFASYVKQHLNSNLKPHIEYSNEAWNTIFTQANYMIDKGMRLGLDSNAQRAGHRYYSQRSVEIFKIWESVYGGSERLVRILAGWTVNDKLTETVLSHQDAYKHADAFAIGPYVFGGHAEIRNVRTVDEAFDLINNPIYRHSLDKEMGYVRMQKAIADKYGLRLVAYEAGQGLADFKTKSDDEFPNPVLFAANRDPRMRGVYDRLLNAWKAEGGTLFMHYTAPRTFTKHGPWGTKEYITQPTSQAPKYQALLDFIRSTPCWWDGCKR
;
A
#
# COMPACT_ATOMS: atom_id res chain seq x y z
N MET A 1 1.14 17.33 3.98
CA MET A 1 -0.15 16.88 4.55
C MET A 1 -0.46 17.47 5.93
N LEU A 2 0.55 18.03 6.63
CA LEU A 2 0.70 17.83 8.07
C LEU A 2 0.37 19.06 8.95
N ASP A 3 0.09 20.26 8.40
CA ASP A 3 -0.21 21.46 9.21
C ASP A 3 -1.56 22.15 8.86
N PHE A 4 -2.25 21.75 7.78
CA PHE A 4 -3.41 22.52 7.27
C PHE A 4 -4.67 22.39 8.15
N VAL A 5 -4.78 21.33 8.96
CA VAL A 5 -5.94 21.12 9.85
C VAL A 5 -5.61 21.42 11.32
N ALA A 6 -4.33 21.48 11.71
CA ALA A 6 -3.95 21.76 13.10
C ALA A 6 -4.10 23.24 13.48
N ASN A 7 -4.03 24.18 12.53
CA ASN A 7 -4.03 25.63 12.82
C ASN A 7 -5.14 26.44 12.11
N GLY A 8 -6.10 25.79 11.45
CA GLY A 8 -7.23 26.45 10.80
C GLY A 8 -8.53 26.21 11.57
N LYS A 9 -9.04 27.23 12.25
CA LYS A 9 -10.33 27.25 12.96
C LYS A 9 -11.43 26.48 12.22
N SER A 10 -11.86 25.37 12.80
CA SER A 10 -13.24 24.91 12.79
C SER A 10 -13.58 24.43 14.20
N GLN A 11 -13.80 25.40 15.10
CA GLN A 11 -14.75 25.19 16.18
C GLN A 11 -16.13 25.19 15.54
N ALA A 12 -16.55 24.03 15.01
CA ALA A 12 -17.96 23.75 14.91
C ALA A 12 -18.39 23.40 16.34
N ILE A 13 -19.02 24.37 16.99
CA ILE A 13 -19.79 24.20 18.21
C ILE A 13 -20.80 23.09 17.92
N ILE A 14 -20.59 21.90 18.51
CA ILE A 14 -21.66 20.92 18.63
C ILE A 14 -22.57 21.48 19.72
N ASP A 15 -23.69 22.03 19.28
CA ASP A 15 -24.76 22.48 20.18
C ASP A 15 -25.35 21.27 20.91
N GLU A 16 -25.61 21.44 22.20
CA GLU A 16 -25.80 20.40 23.22
C GLU A 16 -27.19 19.73 23.16
N LYS A 17 -27.83 19.68 21.97
CA LYS A 17 -29.23 19.28 21.81
C LYS A 17 -29.52 18.03 20.98
N ASP A 18 -28.56 17.45 20.28
CA ASP A 18 -28.81 16.25 19.44
C ASP A 18 -28.29 14.92 20.03
N LEU A 19 -27.92 14.92 21.32
CA LEU A 19 -27.46 13.73 22.05
C LEU A 19 -28.59 12.95 22.76
N ASN A 20 -29.85 13.12 22.34
CA ASN A 20 -31.03 12.52 22.99
C ASN A 20 -31.92 11.66 22.06
N MET A 21 -31.34 11.01 21.05
CA MET A 21 -32.11 10.10 20.18
C MET A 21 -31.38 8.80 19.84
N LEU A 22 -30.69 8.17 20.80
CA LEU A 22 -30.18 6.79 20.66
C LEU A 22 -30.10 6.01 21.98
N ALA A 23 -30.98 6.36 22.93
CA ALA A 23 -31.14 5.67 24.21
C ALA A 23 -32.61 5.30 24.48
N LYS A 24 -33.27 4.65 23.51
CA LYS A 24 -34.54 3.93 23.76
C LYS A 24 -34.62 2.73 22.83
N LEU A 25 -34.21 1.56 23.31
CA LEU A 25 -34.97 0.30 23.27
C LEU A 25 -34.04 -0.86 23.60
N THR A 26 -34.10 -1.31 24.86
CA THR A 26 -33.78 -2.70 25.19
C THR A 26 -34.77 -3.20 26.23
N ARG A 27 -35.22 -4.44 26.01
CA ARG A 27 -35.88 -5.40 26.90
C ARG A 27 -37.42 -5.46 26.87
N LEU A 28 -37.92 -6.57 26.33
CA LEU A 28 -38.67 -7.52 27.16
C LEU A 28 -38.43 -8.97 26.71
N VAL A 29 -38.26 -9.84 27.70
CA VAL A 29 -37.99 -11.29 27.67
C VAL A 29 -39.29 -12.03 27.96
N ILE A 30 -39.57 -13.17 27.32
CA ILE A 30 -40.31 -14.30 27.94
C ILE A 30 -39.70 -15.64 27.52
N MET A 31 -39.57 -16.51 28.52
CA MET A 31 -39.04 -17.88 28.58
C MET A 31 -39.79 -18.92 27.75
N GLY A 32 -39.10 -20.04 27.44
CA GLY A 32 -39.65 -21.37 27.69
C GLY A 32 -39.27 -22.49 26.70
N GLY A 33 -38.52 -23.48 27.19
CA GLY A 33 -38.86 -24.89 26.95
C GLY A 33 -38.04 -25.69 25.93
N VAL A 34 -37.07 -26.44 26.47
CA VAL A 34 -36.31 -27.53 25.83
C VAL A 34 -37.20 -28.74 25.53
N LEU A 35 -37.03 -29.37 24.36
CA LEU A 35 -37.26 -30.81 24.20
C LEU A 35 -36.31 -31.41 23.15
N SER A 36 -35.36 -32.18 23.65
CA SER A 36 -34.44 -33.04 22.91
C SER A 36 -35.10 -34.39 22.62
N LEU A 37 -35.13 -34.79 21.34
CA LEU A 37 -35.30 -36.18 20.94
C LEU A 37 -34.27 -36.49 19.85
N GLY A 38 -33.32 -37.36 20.20
CA GLY A 38 -32.37 -37.92 19.26
C GLY A 38 -33.03 -39.03 18.43
N VAL A 39 -32.62 -39.13 17.17
CA VAL A 39 -32.77 -40.36 16.40
C VAL A 39 -31.50 -40.57 15.58
N THR A 40 -30.85 -41.68 15.87
CA THR A 40 -29.82 -42.36 15.08
C THR A 40 -30.30 -42.69 13.67
N GLY A 41 -29.47 -42.41 12.65
CA GLY A 41 -29.75 -42.83 11.28
C GLY A 41 -28.47 -42.93 10.47
N CYS A 42 -27.88 -44.13 10.45
CA CYS A 42 -26.80 -44.52 9.55
C CYS A 42 -27.41 -44.82 8.16
N GLY A 43 -26.79 -44.35 7.07
CA GLY A 43 -27.28 -44.62 5.72
C GLY A 43 -26.42 -43.96 4.64
N THR A 44 -25.49 -44.73 4.12
CA THR A 44 -24.53 -44.45 3.03
C THR A 44 -25.20 -44.08 1.70
N THR A 45 -24.71 -43.06 1.00
CA THR A 45 -24.58 -43.07 -0.46
C THR A 45 -23.41 -42.20 -0.94
N THR A 46 -22.78 -42.73 -1.98
CA THR A 46 -21.56 -42.35 -2.68
C THR A 46 -21.68 -41.06 -3.49
N GLY A 47 -20.67 -40.20 -3.44
CA GLY A 47 -20.51 -39.05 -4.33
C GLY A 47 -19.08 -38.52 -4.26
N GLY A 48 -18.45 -38.30 -5.41
CA GLY A 48 -17.00 -38.21 -5.58
C GLY A 48 -16.31 -37.13 -4.75
N LYS A 49 -15.06 -37.44 -4.38
CA LYS A 49 -14.13 -36.51 -3.73
C LYS A 49 -13.94 -35.27 -4.62
N ALA A 50 -14.55 -34.16 -4.22
CA ALA A 50 -14.10 -32.84 -4.60
C ALA A 50 -12.70 -32.66 -4.03
N THR A 51 -11.70 -32.61 -4.91
CA THR A 51 -10.33 -32.28 -4.57
C THR A 51 -10.34 -30.88 -3.96
N THR A 52 -10.13 -30.81 -2.65
CA THR A 52 -9.77 -29.59 -1.96
C THR A 52 -8.56 -28.99 -2.65
N THR A 53 -8.74 -27.83 -3.28
CA THR A 53 -7.66 -27.03 -3.84
C THR A 53 -6.72 -26.65 -2.70
N GLY A 54 -5.63 -27.40 -2.63
CA GLY A 54 -4.59 -27.24 -1.63
C GLY A 54 -3.98 -25.85 -1.69
N SER A 55 -3.56 -25.38 -0.52
CA SER A 55 -2.56 -24.33 -0.33
C SER A 55 -1.48 -24.46 -1.41
N THR A 56 -1.54 -23.62 -2.44
CA THR A 56 -0.44 -23.47 -3.38
C THR A 56 0.65 -22.73 -2.62
N SER A 57 1.65 -23.48 -2.14
CA SER A 57 2.88 -22.90 -1.63
C SER A 57 3.52 -22.08 -2.76
N LEU A 58 3.38 -20.77 -2.69
CA LEU A 58 4.14 -19.83 -3.49
C LEU A 58 5.58 -19.91 -2.99
N SER A 59 6.39 -20.82 -3.53
CA SER A 59 7.82 -20.86 -3.20
C SER A 59 8.64 -20.75 -4.47
N ALA A 60 9.27 -19.59 -4.67
CA ALA A 60 10.33 -19.44 -5.67
C ALA A 60 11.57 -20.24 -5.25
N ALA A 61 12.34 -20.73 -6.23
CA ALA A 61 13.61 -21.41 -5.98
C ALA A 61 14.63 -20.45 -5.33
N LYS A 62 15.50 -20.97 -4.44
CA LYS A 62 16.50 -20.19 -3.68
C LYS A 62 17.46 -19.33 -4.52
N GLY A 63 17.58 -19.56 -5.83
CA GLY A 63 18.41 -18.76 -6.75
C GLY A 63 17.73 -17.51 -7.33
N ALA A 64 16.45 -17.26 -7.01
CA ALA A 64 15.63 -16.20 -7.63
C ALA A 64 15.58 -14.88 -6.83
N PHE A 65 16.42 -14.74 -5.80
CA PHE A 65 16.39 -13.62 -4.85
C PHE A 65 17.36 -12.50 -5.24
N SER A 66 16.96 -11.25 -5.02
CA SER A 66 17.89 -10.11 -5.13
C SER A 66 18.94 -10.14 -4.01
N THR A 67 20.20 -9.92 -4.35
CA THR A 67 21.29 -9.66 -3.38
C THR A 67 21.72 -8.19 -3.39
N ASN A 68 21.20 -7.38 -4.33
CA ASN A 68 21.58 -5.98 -4.55
C ASN A 68 21.31 -5.09 -3.33
N ASN A 69 20.25 -5.39 -2.57
CA ASN A 69 19.80 -4.57 -1.45
C ASN A 69 20.39 -5.00 -0.09
N SER A 70 21.34 -5.94 -0.06
CA SER A 70 21.93 -6.49 1.17
C SER A 70 22.53 -5.42 2.10
N ALA A 71 23.10 -4.36 1.52
CA ALA A 71 23.67 -3.21 2.23
C ALA A 71 22.99 -1.88 1.90
N SER A 72 21.80 -1.89 1.28
CA SER A 72 21.09 -0.66 0.91
C SER A 72 20.56 0.06 2.17
N PRO A 73 20.76 1.38 2.32
CA PRO A 73 20.22 2.14 3.44
C PRO A 73 18.77 2.61 3.22
N LEU A 74 18.23 2.40 2.02
CA LEU A 74 16.93 2.92 1.61
C LEU A 74 15.90 1.81 1.56
N GLY A 75 14.66 2.17 1.92
CA GLY A 75 13.48 1.40 1.59
C GLY A 75 12.51 2.20 0.73
N MET A 76 11.44 1.55 0.29
CA MET A 76 10.43 2.15 -0.57
C MET A 76 9.02 1.88 -0.01
N ASN A 77 8.17 2.91 0.02
CA ASN A 77 6.73 2.72 0.19
C ASN A 77 6.13 2.20 -1.12
N THR A 78 5.23 1.22 -1.03
CA THR A 78 4.42 0.79 -2.16
C THR A 78 3.31 1.80 -2.44
N ASN A 79 2.58 1.64 -3.55
CA ASN A 79 1.34 2.36 -3.81
C ASN A 79 0.11 1.58 -3.32
N GLU A 80 -1.05 2.24 -3.35
CA GLU A 80 -2.33 1.58 -3.16
C GLU A 80 -2.67 0.74 -4.39
N ILE A 81 -3.36 -0.37 -4.17
CA ILE A 81 -3.85 -1.20 -5.27
C ILE A 81 -5.07 -0.51 -5.88
N LEU A 82 -4.87 0.09 -7.06
CA LEU A 82 -5.89 0.82 -7.83
C LEU A 82 -5.60 0.65 -9.32
N GLU A 83 -6.63 0.79 -10.15
CA GLU A 83 -6.51 0.68 -11.61
C GLU A 83 -5.72 1.85 -12.23
N SER A 84 -5.40 2.87 -11.42
CA SER A 84 -4.54 4.01 -11.74
C SER A 84 -3.14 3.91 -11.13
N ASP A 85 -2.76 2.77 -10.55
CA ASP A 85 -1.42 2.54 -10.01
C ASP A 85 -0.37 2.38 -11.12
N ALA A 86 0.37 3.45 -11.39
CA ALA A 86 1.43 3.47 -12.40
C ALA A 86 2.68 2.65 -12.05
N SER A 87 2.71 2.01 -10.86
CA SER A 87 3.76 1.05 -10.50
C SER A 87 3.53 -0.35 -11.07
N MET A 88 2.29 -0.67 -11.48
CA MET A 88 1.89 -1.94 -12.10
C MET A 88 2.50 -3.17 -11.41
N PRO A 89 2.17 -3.43 -10.13
CA PRO A 89 2.87 -4.45 -9.34
C PRO A 89 2.62 -5.88 -9.84
N PHE A 90 1.51 -6.14 -10.53
CA PHE A 90 1.07 -7.48 -10.92
C PHE A 90 1.11 -7.70 -12.44
N ILE A 91 1.35 -8.95 -12.87
CA ILE A 91 1.15 -9.32 -14.28
C ILE A 91 -0.33 -9.46 -14.63
N ASP A 92 -1.18 -9.78 -13.66
CA ASP A 92 -2.62 -9.90 -13.87
C ASP A 92 -3.29 -8.56 -13.60
N LEU A 93 -3.71 -7.88 -14.67
CA LEU A 93 -4.29 -6.53 -14.59
C LEU A 93 -5.62 -6.52 -13.81
N MET A 94 -6.29 -7.66 -13.67
CA MET A 94 -7.50 -7.75 -12.86
C MET A 94 -7.26 -7.55 -11.36
N ARG A 95 -6.04 -7.78 -10.86
CA ARG A 95 -5.74 -7.68 -9.42
C ARG A 95 -5.84 -6.27 -8.87
N ALA A 96 -5.66 -5.27 -9.71
CA ALA A 96 -5.80 -3.86 -9.34
C ALA A 96 -7.08 -3.22 -9.86
N ALA A 97 -7.95 -3.98 -10.54
CA ALA A 97 -9.16 -3.45 -11.14
C ALA A 97 -10.16 -2.92 -10.09
N MET A 98 -11.01 -1.98 -10.49
CA MET A 98 -12.11 -1.52 -9.64
C MET A 98 -13.09 -2.66 -9.35
N PRO A 99 -13.56 -2.88 -8.11
CA PRO A 99 -14.58 -3.89 -7.85
C PRO A 99 -15.85 -3.65 -8.69
N PHE A 100 -16.43 -4.71 -9.25
CA PHE A 100 -17.63 -4.60 -10.11
C PHE A 100 -18.79 -3.86 -9.43
N GLN A 101 -18.97 -4.08 -8.13
CA GLN A 101 -20.01 -3.40 -7.34
C GLN A 101 -19.75 -1.89 -7.22
N GLU A 102 -18.49 -1.48 -7.12
CA GLU A 102 -18.09 -0.07 -6.97
C GLU A 102 -18.19 0.70 -8.30
N ALA A 103 -18.26 0.00 -9.43
CA ALA A 103 -18.40 0.60 -10.75
C ALA A 103 -19.86 1.01 -11.11
N SER A 104 -20.79 0.90 -10.16
CA SER A 104 -22.19 1.32 -10.31
C SER A 104 -22.35 2.84 -10.11
N PRO A 105 -23.21 3.54 -10.88
CA PRO A 105 -24.09 3.04 -11.94
C PRO A 105 -23.46 3.09 -13.35
N TRP A 106 -22.17 3.46 -13.45
CA TRP A 106 -21.55 3.83 -14.73
C TRP A 106 -21.26 2.63 -15.62
N LEU A 107 -20.54 1.63 -15.11
CA LEU A 107 -20.22 0.39 -15.83
C LEU A 107 -21.13 -0.77 -15.40
N THR A 108 -21.50 -0.82 -14.13
CA THR A 108 -22.44 -1.81 -13.59
C THR A 108 -23.84 -1.23 -13.53
N LYS A 109 -24.81 -1.95 -14.10
CA LYS A 109 -26.22 -1.52 -14.19
C LYS A 109 -27.17 -2.66 -13.83
N GLY A 110 -28.29 -2.32 -13.23
CA GLY A 110 -29.28 -3.29 -12.78
C GLY A 110 -28.96 -3.89 -11.40
N ASN A 111 -29.71 -4.91 -11.00
CA ASN A 111 -29.61 -5.52 -9.68
C ASN A 111 -28.66 -6.74 -9.70
N VAL A 112 -27.36 -6.49 -9.92
CA VAL A 112 -26.36 -7.55 -9.98
C VAL A 112 -26.15 -8.17 -8.59
N VAL A 113 -26.17 -9.50 -8.53
CA VAL A 113 -25.83 -10.29 -7.33
C VAL A 113 -24.40 -10.81 -7.48
N TYR A 114 -23.62 -10.68 -6.41
CA TYR A 114 -22.21 -11.08 -6.37
C TYR A 114 -22.02 -12.34 -5.53
N ASP A 115 -20.99 -13.12 -5.86
CA ASP A 115 -20.49 -14.17 -4.97
C ASP A 115 -19.69 -13.56 -3.80
N THR A 116 -19.20 -14.41 -2.89
CA THR A 116 -18.40 -13.99 -1.73
C THR A 116 -17.04 -13.38 -2.10
N ASN A 117 -16.57 -13.63 -3.32
CA ASN A 117 -15.31 -13.12 -3.86
C ASN A 117 -15.48 -11.81 -4.65
N GLY A 118 -16.71 -11.36 -4.88
CA GLY A 118 -17.01 -10.14 -5.63
C GLY A 118 -17.21 -10.35 -7.13
N TRP A 119 -17.34 -11.60 -7.60
CA TRP A 119 -17.67 -11.91 -8.99
C TRP A 119 -19.17 -11.75 -9.25
N PRO A 120 -19.60 -11.20 -10.41
CA PRO A 120 -21.00 -11.08 -10.78
C PRO A 120 -21.68 -12.43 -11.04
N ALA A 121 -22.22 -13.04 -9.98
CA ALA A 121 -22.84 -14.37 -10.02
C ALA A 121 -24.18 -14.40 -10.78
N ASN A 122 -24.96 -13.32 -10.71
CA ASN A 122 -26.19 -13.18 -11.48
C ASN A 122 -26.42 -11.71 -11.86
N LEU A 123 -26.54 -11.43 -13.14
CA LEU A 123 -26.74 -10.08 -13.65
C LEU A 123 -28.18 -9.57 -13.46
N ASN A 124 -29.16 -10.46 -13.28
CA ASN A 124 -30.60 -10.14 -13.21
C ASN A 124 -31.07 -9.23 -14.36
N GLY A 125 -30.65 -9.55 -15.59
CA GLY A 125 -30.96 -8.77 -16.80
C GLY A 125 -30.16 -7.47 -16.96
N GLY A 126 -29.28 -7.15 -16.02
CA GLY A 126 -28.35 -6.03 -16.08
C GLY A 126 -27.00 -6.37 -16.72
N GLN A 127 -25.99 -5.59 -16.36
CA GLN A 127 -24.59 -5.80 -16.74
C GLN A 127 -23.68 -5.48 -15.55
N ALA A 128 -22.50 -6.10 -15.51
CA ALA A 128 -21.48 -5.80 -14.52
C ALA A 128 -20.20 -5.38 -15.23
N GLY A 129 -19.60 -4.26 -14.85
CA GLY A 129 -18.38 -3.79 -15.48
C GLY A 129 -17.31 -3.39 -14.48
N THR A 130 -16.08 -3.34 -14.96
CA THR A 130 -14.91 -2.90 -14.19
C THR A 130 -13.92 -2.20 -15.09
N ARG A 131 -13.19 -1.24 -14.52
CA ARG A 131 -12.02 -0.63 -15.13
C ARG A 131 -10.78 -1.30 -14.56
N PHE A 132 -9.89 -1.77 -15.43
CA PHE A 132 -8.65 -2.42 -15.04
C PHE A 132 -7.39 -1.59 -15.37
N LEU A 133 -7.53 -0.51 -16.15
CA LEU A 133 -6.52 0.55 -16.32
C LEU A 133 -7.22 1.92 -16.38
N SER A 134 -6.70 2.92 -15.69
CA SER A 134 -7.30 4.26 -15.64
C SER A 134 -6.27 5.37 -15.61
N ASN A 135 -6.35 6.28 -16.58
CA ASN A 135 -5.57 7.51 -16.62
C ASN A 135 -4.05 7.28 -16.46
N LEU A 136 -3.53 6.27 -17.15
CA LEU A 136 -2.12 5.91 -17.09
C LEU A 136 -1.37 6.37 -18.36
N PRO A 137 -0.08 6.73 -18.28
CA PRO A 137 0.71 7.02 -19.48
C PRO A 137 0.79 5.79 -20.40
N ALA A 138 0.72 5.98 -21.72
CA ALA A 138 0.78 4.89 -22.70
C ALA A 138 1.93 3.89 -22.49
N ALA A 139 3.10 4.39 -22.09
CA ALA A 139 4.30 3.58 -21.90
C ALA A 139 4.26 2.67 -20.66
N VAL A 140 3.27 2.80 -19.76
CA VAL A 140 3.23 2.10 -18.46
C VAL A 140 3.27 0.57 -18.58
N ILE A 141 2.69 0.02 -19.66
CA ILE A 141 2.72 -1.40 -20.01
C ILE A 141 3.11 -1.55 -21.48
N PRO A 142 3.61 -2.72 -21.91
CA PRO A 142 3.82 -2.99 -23.33
C PRO A 142 2.50 -2.92 -24.10
N GLU A 143 2.47 -2.16 -25.17
CA GLU A 143 1.40 -2.25 -26.17
C GLU A 143 1.40 -3.65 -26.81
N GLY A 144 0.21 -4.15 -27.14
CA GLY A 144 0.07 -5.34 -27.97
C GLY A 144 -1.07 -6.25 -27.57
N THR A 145 -0.92 -7.54 -27.89
CA THR A 145 -1.94 -8.56 -27.63
C THR A 145 -1.82 -9.13 -26.23
N TYR A 146 -2.89 -9.03 -25.46
CA TYR A 146 -3.05 -9.59 -24.13
C TYR A 146 -4.00 -10.79 -24.19
N THR A 147 -3.79 -11.72 -23.26
CA THR A 147 -4.64 -12.89 -23.09
C THR A 147 -5.58 -12.68 -21.91
N VAL A 148 -6.88 -12.88 -22.13
CA VAL A 148 -7.88 -12.89 -21.07
C VAL A 148 -8.33 -14.34 -20.85
N LEU A 149 -8.10 -14.86 -19.66
CA LEU A 149 -8.59 -16.18 -19.24
C LEU A 149 -9.75 -16.00 -18.26
N TYR A 150 -10.80 -16.80 -18.38
CA TYR A 150 -11.93 -16.77 -17.45
C TYR A 150 -12.61 -18.13 -17.36
N ASP A 151 -13.27 -18.38 -16.23
CA ASP A 151 -14.14 -19.53 -16.05
C ASP A 151 -15.60 -19.14 -16.32
N GLY A 152 -16.41 -20.11 -16.70
CA GLY A 152 -17.86 -19.93 -16.88
C GLY A 152 -18.29 -19.60 -18.30
N GLU A 153 -19.58 -19.39 -18.44
CA GLU A 153 -20.26 -19.17 -19.73
C GLU A 153 -20.89 -17.79 -19.75
N GLY A 154 -20.55 -17.00 -20.76
CA GLY A 154 -21.06 -15.64 -20.87
C GLY A 154 -20.42 -14.88 -22.01
N GLU A 155 -20.58 -13.56 -21.96
CA GLU A 155 -20.05 -12.64 -22.95
C GLU A 155 -19.40 -11.45 -22.24
N ILE A 156 -18.13 -11.22 -22.56
CA ILE A 156 -17.36 -10.07 -22.11
C ILE A 156 -17.27 -9.07 -23.26
N GLN A 157 -17.49 -7.80 -23.00
CA GLN A 157 -17.21 -6.72 -23.94
C GLN A 157 -16.03 -5.91 -23.42
N TYR A 158 -15.15 -5.47 -24.30
CA TYR A 158 -14.01 -4.62 -23.97
C TYR A 158 -14.28 -3.20 -24.46
N LEU A 159 -13.88 -2.21 -23.66
CA LEU A 159 -14.13 -0.80 -23.90
C LEU A 159 -12.84 0.01 -23.75
N ASN A 160 -12.89 1.28 -24.18
CA ASN A 160 -11.76 2.20 -24.20
C ASN A 160 -10.63 1.63 -25.08
N ASP A 161 -9.40 1.58 -24.57
CA ASP A 161 -8.21 1.14 -25.30
C ASP A 161 -8.06 -0.39 -25.39
N ALA A 162 -9.08 -1.12 -24.95
CA ALA A 162 -9.15 -2.58 -25.07
C ALA A 162 -10.09 -3.00 -26.20
N THR A 163 -9.56 -3.75 -27.18
CA THR A 163 -10.33 -4.26 -28.32
C THR A 163 -10.23 -5.77 -28.42
N LEU A 164 -11.36 -6.46 -28.59
CA LEU A 164 -11.42 -7.91 -28.81
C LEU A 164 -10.84 -8.27 -30.19
N LEU A 165 -9.91 -9.22 -30.23
CA LEU A 165 -9.39 -9.82 -31.46
C LEU A 165 -10.01 -11.19 -31.74
N GLU A 166 -10.00 -12.07 -30.74
CA GLU A 166 -10.50 -13.44 -30.87
C GLU A 166 -11.20 -13.86 -29.58
N ARG A 167 -12.30 -14.62 -29.73
CA ARG A 167 -13.04 -15.24 -28.64
C ARG A 167 -13.12 -16.75 -28.80
N LYS A 168 -12.83 -17.47 -27.72
CA LYS A 168 -13.00 -18.91 -27.54
C LYS A 168 -13.61 -19.18 -26.15
N PRO A 169 -14.19 -20.36 -25.89
CA PRO A 169 -14.64 -20.71 -24.55
C PRO A 169 -13.53 -20.55 -23.50
N GLY A 170 -13.74 -19.68 -22.50
CA GLY A 170 -12.81 -19.40 -21.41
C GLY A 170 -11.55 -18.60 -21.79
N TYR A 171 -11.51 -18.05 -23.01
CA TYR A 171 -10.35 -17.37 -23.56
C TYR A 171 -10.77 -16.24 -24.50
N ASP A 172 -10.26 -15.04 -24.27
CA ASP A 172 -10.23 -14.00 -25.29
C ASP A 172 -8.78 -13.55 -25.53
N SER A 173 -8.50 -13.08 -26.74
CA SER A 173 -7.34 -12.23 -27.01
C SER A 173 -7.81 -10.81 -27.29
N ILE A 174 -7.13 -9.85 -26.68
CA ILE A 174 -7.44 -8.42 -26.82
C ILE A 174 -6.19 -7.65 -27.22
N THR A 175 -6.33 -6.53 -27.92
CA THR A 175 -5.27 -5.52 -27.97
C THR A 175 -5.44 -4.51 -26.86
N LEU A 176 -4.33 -4.10 -26.26
CA LEU A 176 -4.24 -2.90 -25.42
C LEU A 176 -3.26 -1.92 -26.07
N ALA A 177 -3.75 -0.74 -26.44
CA ALA A 177 -2.97 0.33 -27.05
C ALA A 177 -3.63 1.68 -26.74
N ALA A 178 -2.88 2.62 -26.15
CA ALA A 178 -3.41 3.95 -25.86
C ALA A 178 -3.82 4.66 -27.15
N GLY A 179 -4.91 5.43 -27.10
CA GLY A 179 -5.32 6.27 -28.22
C GLY A 179 -4.40 7.47 -28.47
N ASP A 180 -4.83 8.36 -29.37
CA ASP A 180 -4.08 9.56 -29.77
C ASP A 180 -3.82 10.55 -28.61
N ASP A 181 -4.57 10.45 -27.51
CA ASP A 181 -4.35 11.26 -26.30
C ASP A 181 -3.13 10.81 -25.48
N GLY A 182 -2.55 9.64 -25.79
CA GLY A 182 -1.42 9.06 -25.07
C GLY A 182 -1.76 8.58 -23.66
N ILE A 183 -3.05 8.47 -23.32
CA ILE A 183 -3.55 8.05 -22.02
C ILE A 183 -4.22 6.68 -22.15
N LEU A 184 -3.70 5.71 -21.42
CA LEU A 184 -4.21 4.35 -21.39
C LEU A 184 -5.37 4.21 -20.40
N ASN A 185 -6.53 3.85 -20.92
CA ASN A 185 -7.76 3.53 -20.20
C ASN A 185 -8.33 2.21 -20.72
N ALA A 186 -8.64 1.26 -19.86
CA ALA A 186 -9.19 -0.02 -20.31
C ALA A 186 -10.24 -0.55 -19.34
N SER A 187 -11.38 -0.96 -19.89
CA SER A 187 -12.50 -1.49 -19.13
C SER A 187 -13.08 -2.73 -19.79
N LEU A 188 -13.79 -3.54 -19.00
CA LEU A 188 -14.59 -4.65 -19.50
C LEU A 188 -16.01 -4.63 -18.92
N LEU A 189 -16.96 -5.21 -19.65
CA LEU A 189 -18.34 -5.45 -19.25
C LEU A 189 -18.69 -6.93 -19.41
N ILE A 190 -19.29 -7.54 -18.40
CA ILE A 190 -19.99 -8.81 -18.53
C ILE A 190 -21.44 -8.49 -18.91
N THR A 191 -21.78 -8.74 -20.17
CA THR A 191 -23.11 -8.43 -20.75
C THR A 191 -24.04 -9.63 -20.76
N ARG A 192 -23.49 -10.85 -20.72
CA ARG A 192 -24.22 -12.10 -20.51
C ARG A 192 -23.42 -13.01 -19.58
N SER A 193 -24.09 -13.71 -18.68
CA SER A 193 -23.47 -14.69 -17.77
C SER A 193 -24.50 -15.74 -17.38
N ASN A 194 -24.14 -17.03 -17.48
CA ASN A 194 -24.98 -18.14 -17.06
C ASN A 194 -24.98 -18.23 -15.52
N PRO A 195 -26.09 -17.97 -14.79
CA PRO A 195 -26.07 -17.96 -13.32
C PRO A 195 -25.65 -19.29 -12.67
N GLN A 196 -25.81 -20.41 -13.37
CA GLN A 196 -25.39 -21.74 -12.91
C GLN A 196 -23.91 -22.01 -13.18
N ASN A 197 -23.28 -21.24 -14.07
CA ASN A 197 -21.86 -21.32 -14.41
C ASN A 197 -21.34 -19.93 -14.84
N TYR A 198 -21.38 -18.97 -13.91
CA TYR A 198 -21.19 -17.55 -14.24
C TYR A 198 -19.73 -17.23 -14.56
N VAL A 199 -19.53 -16.19 -15.36
CA VAL A 199 -18.21 -15.66 -15.70
C VAL A 199 -17.49 -15.20 -14.43
N ARG A 200 -16.32 -15.78 -14.16
CA ARG A 200 -15.50 -15.51 -12.96
C ARG A 200 -14.04 -15.84 -13.22
N ASN A 201 -13.18 -15.59 -12.23
CA ASN A 201 -11.73 -15.86 -12.30
C ASN A 201 -11.07 -15.24 -13.55
N ILE A 202 -11.55 -14.05 -13.95
CA ILE A 202 -10.99 -13.28 -15.06
C ILE A 202 -9.55 -12.91 -14.72
N ARG A 203 -8.62 -13.21 -15.62
CA ARG A 203 -7.21 -12.82 -15.57
C ARG A 203 -6.84 -12.15 -16.87
N ILE A 204 -6.19 -10.99 -16.81
CA ILE A 204 -5.75 -10.24 -18.00
C ILE A 204 -4.22 -10.22 -17.99
N LEU A 205 -3.61 -11.00 -18.87
CA LEU A 205 -2.19 -11.35 -18.81
C LEU A 205 -1.43 -10.77 -20.02
N PRO A 206 -0.24 -10.18 -19.79
CA PRO A 206 0.59 -9.63 -20.85
C PRO A 206 1.22 -10.71 -21.71
N PRO A 207 1.69 -10.35 -22.92
CA PRO A 207 2.46 -11.26 -23.76
C PRO A 207 3.84 -11.55 -23.15
N GLY A 208 4.41 -12.68 -23.57
CA GLY A 208 5.77 -13.10 -23.21
C GLY A 208 5.84 -13.83 -21.87
N GLY A 209 6.97 -13.65 -21.18
CA GLY A 209 7.26 -14.34 -19.92
C GLY A 209 8.53 -13.82 -19.25
N ILE A 210 9.14 -14.68 -18.44
CA ILE A 210 10.47 -14.48 -17.82
C ILE A 210 11.36 -15.69 -18.10
N CYS A 211 12.65 -15.52 -17.90
CA CYS A 211 13.54 -16.66 -17.64
C CYS A 211 13.48 -16.98 -16.16
N ALA A 212 13.30 -18.24 -15.77
CA ALA A 212 13.23 -18.61 -14.35
C ALA A 212 14.50 -18.20 -13.56
N SER A 213 15.64 -18.22 -14.24
CA SER A 213 16.94 -17.74 -13.77
C SER A 213 17.05 -16.22 -13.59
N ASN A 214 16.15 -15.43 -14.19
CA ASN A 214 16.11 -13.97 -14.04
C ASN A 214 14.65 -13.46 -14.03
N PRO A 215 13.95 -13.53 -12.88
CA PRO A 215 12.55 -13.09 -12.78
C PRO A 215 12.37 -11.56 -12.84
N PHE A 216 13.46 -10.80 -12.90
CA PHE A 216 13.46 -9.33 -12.97
C PHE A 216 13.43 -8.81 -14.41
N GLN A 217 13.35 -9.68 -15.41
CA GLN A 217 13.39 -9.30 -16.80
C GLN A 217 12.29 -9.97 -17.60
N ARG A 218 11.48 -9.15 -18.28
CA ARG A 218 10.54 -9.62 -19.30
C ARG A 218 11.30 -10.12 -20.53
N VAL A 219 10.88 -11.26 -21.05
CA VAL A 219 11.35 -11.80 -22.34
C VAL A 219 10.17 -12.13 -23.25
N ALA A 220 10.36 -11.99 -24.56
CA ALA A 220 9.27 -12.12 -25.52
C ALA A 220 8.82 -13.57 -25.74
N SER A 221 9.75 -14.54 -25.68
CA SER A 221 9.47 -15.94 -25.99
C SER A 221 10.54 -16.90 -25.44
N ALA A 222 10.31 -18.19 -25.63
CA ALA A 222 11.26 -19.25 -25.29
C ALA A 222 12.61 -19.17 -26.01
N ALA A 223 12.73 -18.38 -27.09
CA ALA A 223 14.02 -18.17 -27.76
C ALA A 223 15.03 -17.40 -26.90
N ALA A 224 14.57 -16.68 -25.86
CA ALA A 224 15.44 -15.86 -25.01
C ALA A 224 16.28 -16.69 -24.02
N CYS A 225 15.81 -17.87 -23.61
CA CYS A 225 16.48 -18.70 -22.60
C CYS A 225 15.93 -20.13 -22.54
N GLY A 226 16.75 -21.08 -22.06
CA GLY A 226 16.38 -22.49 -21.94
C GLY A 226 15.38 -22.81 -20.82
N ASP A 227 15.10 -21.87 -19.92
CA ASP A 227 14.22 -22.01 -18.75
C ASP A 227 13.06 -21.00 -18.76
N PHE A 228 12.57 -20.67 -19.96
CA PHE A 228 11.45 -19.76 -20.18
C PHE A 228 10.16 -20.20 -19.45
N LYS A 229 9.46 -19.21 -18.89
CA LYS A 229 8.16 -19.35 -18.24
C LYS A 229 7.23 -18.28 -18.79
N SER A 230 6.24 -18.68 -19.59
CA SER A 230 5.23 -17.76 -20.11
C SER A 230 4.34 -17.21 -18.99
N PHE A 231 3.87 -15.96 -19.13
CA PHE A 231 2.94 -15.39 -18.16
C PHE A 231 1.59 -16.12 -18.14
N VAL A 232 1.13 -16.59 -19.30
CA VAL A 232 -0.15 -17.29 -19.44
C VAL A 232 -0.15 -18.62 -18.67
N GLU A 233 0.82 -19.49 -18.94
CA GLU A 233 0.88 -20.83 -18.34
C GLU A 233 1.31 -20.80 -16.87
N HIS A 234 2.11 -19.81 -16.47
CA HIS A 234 2.66 -19.70 -15.12
C HIS A 234 2.05 -18.58 -14.27
N SER A 235 0.88 -18.05 -14.65
CA SER A 235 0.17 -16.98 -13.93
C SER A 235 -0.16 -17.29 -12.45
N GLY A 236 -0.21 -18.56 -12.07
CA GLY A 236 -0.36 -18.96 -10.66
C GLY A 236 0.93 -18.84 -9.82
N SER A 237 2.09 -18.65 -10.45
CA SER A 237 3.41 -18.61 -9.79
C SER A 237 4.21 -17.35 -10.10
N ILE A 238 3.96 -16.71 -11.24
CA ILE A 238 4.47 -15.40 -11.59
C ILE A 238 3.38 -14.40 -11.23
N ILE A 239 3.51 -13.77 -10.08
CA ILE A 239 2.51 -12.81 -9.57
C ILE A 239 2.90 -11.40 -9.99
N PHE A 240 4.16 -11.04 -9.76
CA PHE A 240 4.63 -9.68 -9.91
C PHE A 240 5.12 -9.39 -11.32
N ASN A 241 4.86 -8.17 -11.77
CA ASN A 241 5.42 -7.63 -13.00
C ASN A 241 6.96 -7.56 -12.88
N PRO A 242 7.72 -8.13 -13.83
CA PRO A 242 9.18 -8.09 -13.81
C PRO A 242 9.75 -6.66 -13.74
N ASP A 243 9.09 -5.68 -14.36
CA ASP A 243 9.53 -4.28 -14.32
C ASP A 243 9.40 -3.68 -12.91
N PHE A 244 8.32 -4.03 -12.20
CA PHE A 244 8.13 -3.70 -10.79
C PHE A 244 9.19 -4.36 -9.90
N MET A 245 9.45 -5.65 -10.12
CA MET A 245 10.49 -6.38 -9.41
C MET A 245 11.88 -5.76 -9.65
N ALA A 246 12.19 -5.39 -10.89
CA ALA A 246 13.45 -4.77 -11.27
C ALA A 246 13.64 -3.39 -10.62
N PHE A 247 12.58 -2.62 -10.46
CA PHE A 247 12.59 -1.36 -9.72
C PHE A 247 12.81 -1.58 -8.22
N MET A 248 12.12 -2.55 -7.63
CA MET A 248 12.13 -2.74 -6.17
C MET A 248 13.41 -3.41 -5.63
N LYS A 249 14.16 -4.15 -6.48
CA LYS A 249 15.24 -5.05 -6.05
C LYS A 249 16.42 -4.39 -5.32
N ASP A 250 16.59 -3.08 -5.46
CA ASP A 250 17.69 -2.30 -4.90
C ASP A 250 17.33 -1.70 -3.52
N PHE A 251 16.05 -1.72 -3.14
CA PHE A 251 15.57 -1.25 -1.85
C PHE A 251 15.61 -2.35 -0.80
N ARG A 252 16.16 -2.04 0.37
CA ARG A 252 16.35 -2.98 1.48
C ARG A 252 15.04 -3.38 2.14
N SER A 253 14.14 -2.42 2.30
CA SER A 253 12.90 -2.54 3.05
C SER A 253 11.73 -2.09 2.19
N ILE A 254 10.57 -2.72 2.40
CA ILE A 254 9.33 -2.40 1.70
C ILE A 254 8.27 -2.10 2.75
N ARG A 255 7.76 -0.87 2.78
CA ARG A 255 6.63 -0.51 3.65
C ARG A 255 5.33 -0.69 2.88
N PHE A 256 4.51 -1.59 3.38
CA PHE A 256 3.30 -2.07 2.72
C PHE A 256 2.06 -1.22 3.00
N MET A 257 2.19 -0.13 3.76
CA MET A 257 1.08 0.71 4.22
C MET A 257 0.01 0.99 3.16
N ASN A 258 0.41 1.43 1.97
CA ASN A 258 -0.54 1.69 0.88
C ASN A 258 -1.03 0.38 0.22
N MET A 259 -0.13 -0.58 -0.02
CA MET A 259 -0.48 -1.84 -0.71
C MET A 259 -1.44 -2.68 0.12
N SER A 260 -1.34 -2.67 1.45
CA SER A 260 -2.23 -3.38 2.35
C SER A 260 -3.57 -2.67 2.54
N GLY A 261 -3.69 -1.40 2.16
CA GLY A 261 -4.92 -0.62 2.35
C GLY A 261 -5.21 -0.24 3.81
N VAL A 262 -4.20 -0.20 4.68
CA VAL A 262 -4.40 -0.03 6.14
C VAL A 262 -4.98 1.34 6.54
N THR A 263 -4.69 2.38 5.75
CA THR A 263 -5.11 3.74 6.06
C THR A 263 -6.63 3.83 5.94
N ARG A 264 -7.29 4.27 7.03
CA ARG A 264 -8.76 4.26 7.16
C ARG A 264 -9.41 2.88 7.03
N SER A 265 -8.66 1.80 7.23
CA SER A 265 -9.21 0.43 7.28
C SER A 265 -10.09 0.23 8.51
N ASP A 266 -11.23 -0.44 8.33
CA ASP A 266 -12.13 -0.90 9.39
C ASP A 266 -11.92 -2.38 9.75
N GLU A 267 -10.84 -3.01 9.26
CA GLU A 267 -10.49 -4.39 9.60
C GLU A 267 -10.24 -4.52 11.11
N ARG A 268 -10.92 -5.48 11.73
CA ARG A 268 -10.80 -5.76 13.17
C ARG A 268 -10.47 -7.21 13.47
N ALA A 269 -11.22 -8.13 12.90
CA ALA A 269 -11.06 -9.58 13.10
C ALA A 269 -10.25 -10.18 11.94
N TRP A 270 -9.55 -11.29 12.20
CA TRP A 270 -8.72 -11.96 11.18
C TRP A 270 -9.49 -12.31 9.89
N SER A 271 -10.80 -12.56 9.99
CA SER A 271 -11.68 -12.85 8.87
C SER A 271 -11.97 -11.64 7.96
N ASP A 272 -11.75 -10.42 8.45
CA ASP A 272 -12.09 -9.18 7.73
C ASP A 272 -11.07 -8.87 6.63
N ARG A 273 -9.85 -9.42 6.75
CA ARG A 273 -8.74 -9.19 5.83
C ARG A 273 -9.08 -9.57 4.39
N ASN A 274 -8.44 -8.88 3.45
CA ASN A 274 -8.49 -9.29 2.05
C ASN A 274 -7.89 -10.69 1.83
N GLN A 275 -8.44 -11.43 0.87
CA GLN A 275 -8.11 -12.83 0.57
C GLN A 275 -7.65 -12.99 -0.88
N LEU A 276 -6.79 -13.98 -1.15
CA LEU A 276 -6.29 -14.29 -2.49
C LEU A 276 -7.42 -14.58 -3.51
N SER A 277 -8.55 -15.10 -3.04
CA SER A 277 -9.69 -15.49 -3.85
C SER A 277 -10.57 -14.33 -4.31
N LYS A 278 -10.42 -13.13 -3.75
CA LYS A 278 -11.20 -11.96 -4.21
C LYS A 278 -10.94 -11.70 -5.70
N ALA A 279 -11.99 -11.25 -6.38
CA ALA A 279 -11.96 -10.93 -7.80
C ALA A 279 -10.92 -9.87 -8.14
N THR A 280 -10.74 -8.90 -7.24
CA THR A 280 -9.73 -7.86 -7.28
C THR A 280 -9.31 -7.49 -5.86
N TRP A 281 -8.14 -6.88 -5.72
CA TRP A 281 -7.67 -6.25 -4.48
C TRP A 281 -7.74 -4.73 -4.55
N GLY A 282 -8.25 -4.17 -5.65
CA GLY A 282 -8.51 -2.74 -5.81
C GLY A 282 -9.80 -2.28 -5.16
N GLY A 283 -10.09 -0.98 -5.27
CA GLY A 283 -11.31 -0.35 -4.77
C GLY A 283 -11.07 0.90 -3.93
N LYS A 284 -12.12 1.40 -3.30
CA LYS A 284 -12.03 2.53 -2.37
C LYS A 284 -11.27 2.18 -1.08
N GLU A 285 -10.98 3.20 -0.29
CA GLU A 285 -10.45 3.02 1.06
C GLU A 285 -11.37 2.11 1.90
N ALA A 286 -10.78 1.39 2.85
CA ALA A 286 -11.39 0.32 3.64
C ALA A 286 -11.70 -0.99 2.90
N THR A 287 -11.92 -0.99 1.58
CA THR A 287 -12.21 -2.23 0.82
C THR A 287 -11.03 -2.76 0.00
N ARG A 288 -10.11 -1.88 -0.43
CA ARG A 288 -8.90 -2.25 -1.17
C ARG A 288 -7.77 -2.78 -0.27
N GLY A 289 -6.85 -3.53 -0.86
CA GLY A 289 -5.57 -3.92 -0.25
C GLY A 289 -5.14 -5.33 -0.66
N ALA A 290 -3.87 -5.51 -1.02
CA ALA A 290 -3.33 -6.82 -1.33
C ALA A 290 -3.27 -7.71 -0.06
N PRO A 291 -3.65 -9.00 -0.14
CA PRO A 291 -3.58 -9.93 0.98
C PRO A 291 -2.17 -10.05 1.57
N LEU A 292 -2.08 -10.39 2.86
CA LEU A 292 -0.80 -10.58 3.56
C LEU A 292 0.12 -11.57 2.84
N GLU A 293 -0.47 -12.61 2.25
CA GLU A 293 0.23 -13.63 1.47
C GLU A 293 1.05 -13.01 0.34
N ILE A 294 0.51 -11.99 -0.33
CA ILE A 294 1.16 -11.26 -1.43
C ILE A 294 2.28 -10.37 -0.92
N GLN A 295 2.07 -9.71 0.22
CA GLN A 295 3.08 -8.85 0.82
C GLN A 295 4.31 -9.65 1.27
N VAL A 296 4.10 -10.80 1.93
CA VAL A 296 5.19 -11.72 2.32
C VAL A 296 5.89 -12.29 1.09
N GLU A 297 5.14 -12.67 0.04
CA GLU A 297 5.73 -13.21 -1.18
C GLU A 297 6.60 -12.17 -1.92
N LEU A 298 6.17 -10.91 -1.94
CA LEU A 298 6.97 -9.81 -2.50
C LEU A 298 8.28 -9.64 -1.74
N ALA A 299 8.20 -9.55 -0.41
CA ALA A 299 9.35 -9.41 0.48
C ALA A 299 10.34 -10.57 0.31
N ASN A 300 9.83 -11.81 0.23
CA ASN A 300 10.65 -13.00 -0.01
C ASN A 300 11.39 -12.89 -1.33
N ARG A 301 10.69 -12.65 -2.45
CA ARG A 301 11.31 -12.61 -3.79
C ARG A 301 12.34 -11.49 -3.96
N LEU A 302 12.08 -10.33 -3.37
CA LEU A 302 13.03 -9.21 -3.37
C LEU A 302 14.12 -9.36 -2.31
N ASN A 303 14.00 -10.37 -1.44
CA ASN A 303 14.83 -10.52 -0.26
C ASN A 303 14.92 -9.17 0.47
N ALA A 304 13.78 -8.58 0.80
CA ALA A 304 13.66 -7.26 1.41
C ALA A 304 12.91 -7.37 2.73
N ASP A 305 13.36 -6.64 3.75
CA ASP A 305 12.71 -6.64 5.06
C ASP A 305 11.30 -6.01 4.92
N PRO A 306 10.21 -6.72 5.27
CA PRO A 306 8.87 -6.14 5.16
C PRO A 306 8.61 -5.21 6.34
N TRP A 307 8.04 -4.04 6.07
CA TRP A 307 7.48 -3.15 7.09
C TRP A 307 5.96 -3.17 7.00
N PHE A 308 5.37 -3.84 7.99
CA PHE A 308 3.94 -4.02 8.14
C PHE A 308 3.36 -2.94 9.06
N THR A 309 2.27 -2.34 8.58
CA THR A 309 1.38 -1.47 9.35
C THR A 309 0.08 -2.23 9.62
N LEU A 310 -0.30 -2.37 10.88
CA LEU A 310 -1.50 -3.13 11.27
C LEU A 310 -2.75 -2.23 11.36
N PRO A 311 -3.96 -2.71 11.02
CA PRO A 311 -5.19 -1.94 11.15
C PRO A 311 -5.37 -1.38 12.56
N HIS A 312 -5.91 -0.17 12.68
CA HIS A 312 -6.04 0.49 13.98
C HIS A 312 -7.06 -0.20 14.89
N GLU A 313 -8.05 -0.88 14.32
CA GLU A 313 -9.07 -1.63 15.07
C GLU A 313 -8.72 -3.11 15.29
N ALA A 314 -7.57 -3.59 14.78
CA ALA A 314 -7.18 -4.99 14.85
C ALA A 314 -7.18 -5.53 16.28
N ASP A 315 -7.93 -6.61 16.50
CA ASP A 315 -7.95 -7.32 17.77
C ASP A 315 -6.71 -8.20 17.97
N ASP A 316 -6.51 -8.71 19.18
CA ASP A 316 -5.34 -9.53 19.51
C ASP A 316 -5.27 -10.82 18.71
N ASN A 317 -6.41 -11.35 18.25
CA ASN A 317 -6.44 -12.55 17.41
C ASN A 317 -5.95 -12.23 16.00
N TYR A 318 -6.41 -11.13 15.40
CA TYR A 318 -5.87 -10.62 14.12
C TYR A 318 -4.35 -10.50 14.19
N VAL A 319 -3.83 -9.83 15.22
CA VAL A 319 -2.39 -9.59 15.37
C VAL A 319 -1.61 -10.91 15.53
N ARG A 320 -2.15 -11.87 16.28
CA ARG A 320 -1.52 -13.19 16.50
C ARG A 320 -1.49 -14.05 15.25
N GLU A 321 -2.59 -14.11 14.50
CA GLU A 321 -2.67 -14.86 13.24
C GLU A 321 -1.78 -14.22 12.17
N PHE A 322 -1.76 -12.88 12.09
CA PHE A 322 -0.86 -12.15 11.21
C PHE A 322 0.61 -12.50 11.51
N ALA A 323 1.03 -12.37 12.78
CA ALA A 323 2.39 -12.67 13.19
C ALA A 323 2.76 -14.15 12.92
N SER A 324 1.81 -15.07 13.14
CA SER A 324 2.01 -16.51 12.92
C SER A 324 2.21 -16.83 11.45
N TYR A 325 1.39 -16.25 10.57
CA TYR A 325 1.56 -16.38 9.13
C TYR A 325 2.94 -15.83 8.68
N VAL A 326 3.30 -14.63 9.12
CA VAL A 326 4.61 -14.05 8.77
C VAL A 326 5.76 -14.92 9.29
N LYS A 327 5.70 -15.43 10.51
CA LYS A 327 6.75 -16.33 11.05
C LYS A 327 6.92 -17.58 10.20
N GLN A 328 5.82 -18.18 9.75
CA GLN A 328 5.82 -19.42 8.99
C GLN A 328 6.30 -19.22 7.54
N HIS A 329 5.99 -18.08 6.92
CA HIS A 329 6.16 -17.89 5.49
C HIS A 329 7.26 -16.89 5.09
N LEU A 330 7.69 -16.00 5.98
CA LEU A 330 8.78 -15.06 5.68
C LEU A 330 10.14 -15.75 5.77
N ASN A 331 10.98 -15.56 4.76
CA ASN A 331 12.34 -16.09 4.68
C ASN A 331 13.13 -15.77 5.95
N SER A 332 13.76 -16.79 6.54
CA SER A 332 14.39 -16.73 7.88
C SER A 332 15.44 -15.64 8.08
N ASN A 333 16.07 -15.16 6.99
CA ASN A 333 17.06 -14.08 7.00
C ASN A 333 16.45 -12.66 6.95
N LEU A 334 15.13 -12.54 6.77
CA LEU A 334 14.39 -11.28 6.76
C LEU A 334 13.81 -10.95 8.13
N LYS A 335 13.73 -9.67 8.44
CA LYS A 335 13.19 -9.14 9.71
C LYS A 335 11.91 -8.33 9.48
N PRO A 336 10.75 -8.75 10.00
CA PRO A 336 9.54 -7.93 9.93
C PRO A 336 9.68 -6.69 10.82
N HIS A 337 9.40 -5.53 10.23
CA HIS A 337 9.22 -4.27 10.92
C HIS A 337 7.73 -4.11 11.24
N ILE A 338 7.42 -3.82 12.50
CA ILE A 338 6.06 -3.82 13.04
C ILE A 338 5.71 -2.40 13.47
N GLU A 339 4.68 -1.82 12.84
CA GLU A 339 4.12 -0.52 13.18
C GLU A 339 2.61 -0.67 13.43
N TYR A 340 2.12 -0.08 14.51
CA TYR A 340 0.68 0.00 14.75
C TYR A 340 0.09 1.14 13.91
N SER A 341 -0.78 0.83 12.96
CA SER A 341 -1.45 1.81 12.10
C SER A 341 -0.51 2.70 11.28
N ASN A 342 -1.06 3.77 10.69
CA ASN A 342 -0.35 4.77 9.91
C ASN A 342 -0.74 6.17 10.41
N GLU A 343 0.24 7.03 10.67
CA GLU A 343 0.04 8.41 11.15
C GLU A 343 -1.08 8.54 12.19
N ALA A 344 -1.05 7.70 13.23
CA ALA A 344 -2.07 7.63 14.27
C ALA A 344 -2.21 8.92 15.13
N TRP A 345 -1.44 9.95 14.79
CA TRP A 345 -1.44 11.29 15.36
C TRP A 345 -2.14 12.32 14.47
N ASN A 346 -2.38 12.01 13.19
CA ASN A 346 -2.88 12.94 12.19
C ASN A 346 -4.41 12.85 12.04
N THR A 347 -5.14 13.81 12.63
CA THR A 347 -6.62 13.80 12.74
C THR A 347 -7.37 13.94 11.42
N ILE A 348 -6.68 14.17 10.29
CA ILE A 348 -7.32 14.03 8.97
C ILE A 348 -7.75 12.59 8.71
N PHE A 349 -7.10 11.62 9.35
CA PHE A 349 -7.39 10.20 9.21
C PHE A 349 -8.25 9.66 10.36
N THR A 350 -9.06 8.65 10.08
CA THR A 350 -9.98 8.06 11.06
C THR A 350 -9.23 7.39 12.21
N GLN A 351 -8.08 6.76 11.94
CA GLN A 351 -7.28 6.09 12.96
C GLN A 351 -6.81 7.02 14.09
N ALA A 352 -6.47 8.28 13.80
CA ALA A 352 -6.03 9.22 14.84
C ALA A 352 -7.21 9.62 15.76
N ASN A 353 -8.39 9.79 15.19
CA ASN A 353 -9.61 10.02 15.96
C ASN A 353 -9.97 8.79 16.81
N TYR A 354 -9.76 7.58 16.30
CA TYR A 354 -9.90 6.34 17.07
C TYR A 354 -8.95 6.31 18.27
N MET A 355 -7.68 6.68 18.08
CA MET A 355 -6.72 6.72 19.20
C MET A 355 -7.20 7.68 20.29
N ILE A 356 -7.66 8.87 19.90
CA ILE A 356 -8.19 9.89 20.83
C ILE A 356 -9.39 9.34 21.60
N ASP A 357 -10.38 8.76 20.92
CA ASP A 357 -11.57 8.20 21.55
C ASP A 357 -11.21 7.10 22.57
N LYS A 358 -10.34 6.16 22.19
CA LYS A 358 -9.87 5.10 23.09
C LYS A 358 -9.11 5.65 24.28
N GLY A 359 -8.18 6.57 24.06
CA GLY A 359 -7.39 7.20 25.11
C GLY A 359 -8.26 7.95 26.12
N MET A 360 -9.26 8.69 25.64
CA MET A 360 -10.21 9.41 26.50
C MET A 360 -11.10 8.46 27.30
N ARG A 361 -11.63 7.40 26.67
CA ARG A 361 -12.45 6.39 27.36
C ARG A 361 -11.70 5.66 28.46
N LEU A 362 -10.41 5.42 28.25
CA LEU A 362 -9.53 4.80 29.24
C LEU A 362 -8.99 5.78 30.29
N GLY A 363 -9.30 7.08 30.18
CA GLY A 363 -8.83 8.11 31.11
C GLY A 363 -7.32 8.33 31.08
N LEU A 364 -6.66 8.10 29.94
CA LEU A 364 -5.19 8.14 29.85
C LEU A 364 -4.61 9.55 29.97
N ASP A 365 -5.34 10.60 29.62
CA ASP A 365 -4.99 12.01 29.82
C ASP A 365 -6.28 12.86 29.76
N SER A 366 -6.28 14.05 30.36
CA SER A 366 -7.40 14.99 30.23
C SER A 366 -7.38 15.77 28.91
N ASN A 367 -6.24 15.85 28.23
CA ASN A 367 -6.13 16.40 26.89
C ASN A 367 -6.31 15.30 25.83
N ALA A 368 -7.28 15.50 24.94
CA ALA A 368 -7.65 14.55 23.90
C ALA A 368 -6.47 14.03 23.05
N GLN A 369 -5.61 14.92 22.56
CA GLN A 369 -4.48 14.53 21.72
C GLN A 369 -3.44 13.71 22.49
N ARG A 370 -3.09 14.15 23.71
CA ARG A 370 -2.18 13.36 24.57
C ARG A 370 -2.79 12.02 24.97
N ALA A 371 -4.09 11.96 25.22
CA ALA A 371 -4.78 10.70 25.51
C ALA A 371 -4.66 9.74 24.31
N GLY A 372 -4.84 10.24 23.09
CA GLY A 372 -4.62 9.48 21.86
C GLY A 372 -3.19 8.97 21.69
N HIS A 373 -2.20 9.84 21.88
CA HIS A 373 -0.78 9.44 21.80
C HIS A 373 -0.42 8.37 22.84
N ARG A 374 -0.97 8.47 24.06
CA ARG A 374 -0.77 7.46 25.12
C ARG A 374 -1.42 6.13 24.76
N TYR A 375 -2.64 6.15 24.22
CA TYR A 375 -3.29 4.92 23.75
C TYR A 375 -2.51 4.25 22.62
N TYR A 376 -2.06 5.04 21.62
CA TYR A 376 -1.19 4.56 20.55
C TYR A 376 0.07 3.87 21.10
N SER A 377 0.74 4.50 22.05
CA SER A 377 1.94 3.98 22.71
C SER A 377 1.65 2.65 23.42
N GLN A 378 0.61 2.62 24.27
CA GLN A 378 0.21 1.43 25.00
C GLN A 378 -0.14 0.27 24.04
N ARG A 379 -0.97 0.52 23.04
CA ARG A 379 -1.43 -0.51 22.10
C ARG A 379 -0.31 -1.03 21.19
N SER A 380 0.65 -0.18 20.83
CA SER A 380 1.85 -0.61 20.10
C SER A 380 2.65 -1.63 20.92
N VAL A 381 2.87 -1.38 22.21
CA VAL A 381 3.57 -2.32 23.10
C VAL A 381 2.81 -3.63 23.29
N GLU A 382 1.48 -3.59 23.39
CA GLU A 382 0.65 -4.80 23.42
C GLU A 382 0.84 -5.65 22.15
N ILE A 383 0.82 -5.01 20.97
CA ILE A 383 1.09 -5.66 19.69
C ILE A 383 2.49 -6.27 19.64
N PHE A 384 3.52 -5.53 20.07
CA PHE A 384 4.89 -6.04 20.09
C PHE A 384 5.03 -7.30 20.96
N LYS A 385 4.38 -7.33 22.12
CA LYS A 385 4.37 -8.51 23.01
C LYS A 385 3.69 -9.72 22.37
N ILE A 386 2.64 -9.52 21.57
CA ILE A 386 2.01 -10.61 20.80
C ILE A 386 2.99 -11.17 19.77
N TRP A 387 3.67 -10.31 19.02
CA TRP A 387 4.68 -10.73 18.05
C TRP A 387 5.86 -11.45 18.72
N GLU A 388 6.38 -10.94 19.83
CA GLU A 388 7.44 -11.58 20.62
C GLU A 388 7.04 -12.98 21.09
N SER A 389 5.81 -13.13 21.59
CA SER A 389 5.26 -14.43 22.00
C SER A 389 5.19 -15.42 20.84
N VAL A 390 4.72 -14.98 19.67
CA VAL A 390 4.67 -15.81 18.46
C VAL A 390 6.08 -16.18 17.98
N TYR A 391 7.03 -15.25 18.01
CA TYR A 391 8.40 -15.47 17.56
C TYR A 391 9.25 -16.27 18.56
N GLY A 392 8.91 -16.23 19.84
CA GLY A 392 9.71 -16.81 20.93
C GLY A 392 10.85 -15.89 21.38
N GLY A 393 10.75 -14.59 21.10
CA GLY A 393 11.80 -13.60 21.31
C GLY A 393 11.66 -12.40 20.37
N SER A 394 12.55 -11.41 20.50
CA SER A 394 12.55 -10.17 19.71
C SER A 394 13.70 -10.06 18.71
N GLU A 395 14.63 -11.02 18.68
CA GLU A 395 15.89 -10.95 17.93
C GLU A 395 15.70 -10.77 16.41
N ARG A 396 14.60 -11.30 15.88
CA ARG A 396 14.21 -11.22 14.47
C ARG A 396 13.24 -10.06 14.17
N LEU A 397 12.75 -9.35 15.17
CA LEU A 397 11.75 -8.29 15.01
C LEU A 397 12.41 -6.91 14.95
N VAL A 398 11.71 -5.96 14.32
CA VAL A 398 11.99 -4.53 14.48
C VAL A 398 10.68 -3.85 14.90
N ARG A 399 10.58 -3.48 16.18
CA ARG A 399 9.39 -2.87 16.78
C ARG A 399 9.48 -1.35 16.68
N ILE A 400 8.49 -0.72 16.05
CA ILE A 400 8.57 0.69 15.65
C ILE A 400 7.43 1.49 16.27
N LEU A 401 7.78 2.48 17.07
CA LEU A 401 6.88 3.58 17.46
C LEU A 401 7.03 4.71 16.44
N ALA A 402 5.96 5.42 16.12
CA ALA A 402 5.98 6.51 15.15
C ALA A 402 5.42 7.82 15.71
N GLY A 403 5.81 8.93 15.11
CA GLY A 403 5.29 10.24 15.43
C GLY A 403 5.51 11.24 14.31
N TRP A 404 5.53 12.53 14.65
CA TRP A 404 5.60 13.60 13.67
C TRP A 404 6.90 14.39 13.79
N THR A 405 7.57 14.59 12.64
CA THR A 405 8.90 15.20 12.54
C THR A 405 9.06 16.49 13.34
N VAL A 406 8.07 17.38 13.31
CA VAL A 406 8.16 18.70 13.96
C VAL A 406 7.65 18.74 15.40
N ASN A 407 7.18 17.61 15.95
CA ASN A 407 6.50 17.57 17.24
C ASN A 407 7.28 16.72 18.27
N ASP A 408 8.15 17.39 19.02
CA ASP A 408 8.93 16.83 20.13
C ASP A 408 8.04 16.35 21.28
N LYS A 409 7.02 17.12 21.67
CA LYS A 409 6.11 16.78 22.76
C LYS A 409 5.31 15.52 22.50
N LEU A 410 4.86 15.32 21.26
CA LEU A 410 4.24 14.06 20.84
C LEU A 410 5.22 12.91 21.03
N THR A 411 6.44 13.07 20.52
CA THR A 411 7.48 12.05 20.57
C THR A 411 7.80 11.65 22.01
N GLU A 412 8.05 12.63 22.88
CA GLU A 412 8.26 12.42 24.31
C GLU A 412 7.05 11.73 24.97
N THR A 413 5.82 12.09 24.60
CA THR A 413 4.60 11.45 25.11
C THR A 413 4.51 9.98 24.71
N VAL A 414 4.77 9.67 23.43
CA VAL A 414 4.70 8.30 22.91
C VAL A 414 5.78 7.43 23.55
N LEU A 415 7.02 7.91 23.58
CA LEU A 415 8.16 7.11 24.07
C LEU A 415 8.11 6.87 25.58
N SER A 416 7.77 7.89 26.38
CA SER A 416 7.79 7.80 27.85
C SER A 416 6.57 7.12 28.45
N HIS A 417 5.44 7.05 27.74
CA HIS A 417 4.22 6.46 28.29
C HIS A 417 4.46 4.99 28.65
N GLN A 418 4.36 4.69 29.96
CA GLN A 418 4.60 3.35 30.50
C GLN A 418 5.93 2.73 30.06
N ASP A 419 6.98 3.56 29.92
CA ASP A 419 8.30 3.15 29.42
C ASP A 419 8.27 2.40 28.08
N ALA A 420 7.34 2.76 27.17
CA ALA A 420 7.18 2.09 25.88
C ALA A 420 8.48 1.99 25.06
N TYR A 421 9.39 2.96 25.21
CA TYR A 421 10.73 2.91 24.60
C TYR A 421 11.53 1.64 24.92
N LYS A 422 11.32 1.00 26.09
CA LYS A 422 11.99 -0.27 26.46
C LYS A 422 11.51 -1.46 25.62
N HIS A 423 10.41 -1.29 24.89
CA HIS A 423 9.76 -2.30 24.06
C HIS A 423 9.83 -1.96 22.56
N ALA A 424 10.62 -0.97 22.16
CA ALA A 424 10.80 -0.56 20.78
C ALA A 424 12.28 -0.64 20.37
N ASP A 425 12.53 -0.75 19.06
CA ASP A 425 13.87 -0.81 18.47
C ASP A 425 14.19 0.43 17.62
N ALA A 426 13.15 1.18 17.24
CA ALA A 426 13.25 2.43 16.49
C ALA A 426 12.06 3.36 16.75
N PHE A 427 12.30 4.65 16.56
CA PHE A 427 11.28 5.68 16.44
C PHE A 427 11.24 6.22 15.00
N ALA A 428 10.05 6.28 14.41
CA ALA A 428 9.84 6.65 13.03
C ALA A 428 9.20 8.04 12.87
N ILE A 429 9.71 8.83 11.92
CA ILE A 429 9.18 10.14 11.54
C ILE A 429 8.96 10.25 10.01
N GLY A 430 8.27 11.30 9.57
CA GLY A 430 7.95 11.57 8.17
C GLY A 430 8.56 12.87 7.63
N PRO A 431 9.89 12.98 7.39
CA PRO A 431 10.51 14.23 6.98
C PRO A 431 10.25 14.55 5.50
N TYR A 432 9.56 15.67 5.25
CA TYR A 432 9.22 16.14 3.91
C TYR A 432 9.76 17.54 3.66
N VAL A 433 10.44 17.75 2.53
CA VAL A 433 10.97 19.07 2.13
C VAL A 433 10.10 19.70 1.05
N PHE A 434 9.52 20.86 1.33
CA PHE A 434 8.62 21.58 0.42
C PHE A 434 8.49 23.08 0.71
N GLY A 435 9.25 23.59 1.69
CA GLY A 435 9.22 24.98 2.10
C GLY A 435 7.96 25.38 2.87
N GLY A 436 7.08 26.13 2.23
CA GLY A 436 5.97 26.83 2.86
C GLY A 436 4.60 26.40 2.31
N HIS A 437 3.71 25.93 3.19
CA HIS A 437 2.36 25.50 2.80
C HIS A 437 1.51 26.65 2.23
N ALA A 438 1.67 27.86 2.77
CA ALA A 438 0.88 29.01 2.30
C ALA A 438 1.46 29.57 0.99
N GLU A 439 2.76 29.42 0.80
CA GLU A 439 3.54 30.00 -0.29
C GLU A 439 3.57 29.12 -1.53
N ILE A 440 3.37 27.80 -1.39
CA ILE A 440 3.42 26.88 -2.54
C ILE A 440 2.43 27.24 -3.64
N ARG A 441 1.22 27.70 -3.28
CA ARG A 441 0.20 28.20 -4.24
C ARG A 441 0.64 29.46 -5.00
N ASN A 442 1.65 30.15 -4.50
CA ASN A 442 2.19 31.37 -5.09
C ASN A 442 3.39 31.11 -6.01
N VAL A 443 3.89 29.88 -6.11
CA VAL A 443 5.04 29.51 -6.97
C VAL A 443 4.66 29.54 -8.45
N ARG A 444 5.25 30.48 -9.22
CA ARG A 444 5.04 30.78 -10.65
C ARG A 444 6.10 30.22 -11.58
N THR A 445 7.28 29.91 -11.06
CA THR A 445 8.39 29.38 -11.86
C THR A 445 9.04 28.18 -11.20
N VAL A 446 9.78 27.39 -11.98
CA VAL A 446 10.55 26.28 -11.45
C VAL A 446 11.63 26.77 -10.47
N ASP A 447 12.21 27.94 -10.71
CA ASP A 447 13.19 28.57 -9.83
C ASP A 447 12.57 28.90 -8.46
N GLU A 448 11.37 29.50 -8.45
CA GLU A 448 10.63 29.77 -7.21
C GLU A 448 10.28 28.48 -6.45
N ALA A 449 10.03 27.36 -7.14
CA ALA A 449 9.80 26.07 -6.49
C ALA A 449 11.05 25.56 -5.76
N PHE A 450 12.23 25.75 -6.36
CA PHE A 450 13.50 25.40 -5.72
C PHE A 450 13.89 26.39 -4.61
N ASP A 451 13.60 27.68 -4.78
CA ASP A 451 13.77 28.67 -3.72
C ASP A 451 12.91 28.34 -2.51
N LEU A 452 11.67 27.89 -2.73
CA LEU A 452 10.77 27.44 -1.66
C LEU A 452 11.38 26.29 -0.86
N ILE A 453 11.95 25.28 -1.53
CA ILE A 453 12.62 24.14 -0.86
C ILE A 453 13.88 24.58 -0.11
N ASN A 454 14.65 25.52 -0.66
CA ASN A 454 15.99 25.81 -0.15
C ASN A 454 16.05 26.99 0.83
N ASN A 455 15.08 27.89 0.83
CA ASN A 455 15.15 29.11 1.61
C ASN A 455 14.81 28.84 3.09
N PRO A 456 15.76 29.06 4.02
CA PRO A 456 15.61 28.69 5.43
C PRO A 456 14.56 29.51 6.19
N ILE A 457 13.96 30.54 5.57
CA ILE A 457 12.80 31.23 6.17
C ILE A 457 11.57 30.32 6.24
N TYR A 458 11.46 29.34 5.33
CA TYR A 458 10.29 28.48 5.24
C TYR A 458 10.40 27.28 6.18
N ARG A 459 9.28 26.99 6.86
CA ARG A 459 9.17 25.97 7.93
C ARG A 459 9.65 24.59 7.51
N HIS A 460 9.39 24.17 6.27
CA HIS A 460 9.77 22.86 5.72
C HIS A 460 10.77 22.99 4.56
N SER A 461 11.59 24.03 4.58
CA SER A 461 12.79 24.06 3.75
C SER A 461 13.75 22.96 4.19
N LEU A 462 14.65 22.54 3.30
CA LEU A 462 15.58 21.44 3.57
C LEU A 462 16.35 21.65 4.89
N ASP A 463 16.92 22.84 5.09
CA ASP A 463 17.73 23.11 6.29
C ASP A 463 16.87 23.15 7.57
N LYS A 464 15.64 23.66 7.52
CA LYS A 464 14.72 23.64 8.67
C LYS A 464 14.26 22.23 9.00
N GLU A 465 13.92 21.44 7.99
CA GLU A 465 13.50 20.06 8.16
C GLU A 465 14.62 19.21 8.78
N MET A 466 15.88 19.41 8.36
CA MET A 466 17.04 18.74 8.98
C MET A 466 17.28 19.20 10.42
N GLY A 467 16.95 20.45 10.77
CA GLY A 467 16.89 20.91 12.16
C GLY A 467 15.89 20.11 13.01
N TYR A 468 14.71 19.80 12.48
CA TYR A 468 13.74 18.94 13.17
C TYR A 468 14.21 17.49 13.23
N VAL A 469 14.85 16.95 12.17
CA VAL A 469 15.46 15.62 12.21
C VAL A 469 16.50 15.53 13.33
N ARG A 470 17.37 16.54 13.47
CA ARG A 470 18.35 16.61 14.58
C ARG A 470 17.67 16.61 15.95
N MET A 471 16.60 17.38 16.10
CA MET A 471 15.79 17.41 17.33
C MET A 471 15.22 16.02 17.64
N GLN A 472 14.61 15.36 16.65
CA GLN A 472 14.05 14.02 16.80
C GLN A 472 15.13 12.99 17.12
N LYS A 473 16.31 13.10 16.51
CA LYS A 473 17.45 12.24 16.82
C LYS A 473 17.90 12.38 18.27
N ALA A 474 17.99 13.61 18.78
CA ALA A 474 18.37 13.84 20.18
C ALA A 474 17.37 13.19 21.15
N ILE A 475 16.07 13.22 20.83
CA ILE A 475 15.04 12.55 21.64
C ILE A 475 15.16 11.03 21.50
N ALA A 476 15.33 10.49 20.29
CA ALA A 476 15.51 9.06 20.07
C ALA A 476 16.74 8.52 20.84
N ASP A 477 17.86 9.25 20.82
CA ASP A 477 19.09 8.90 21.56
C ASP A 477 18.89 8.90 23.07
N LYS A 478 18.18 9.89 23.61
CA LYS A 478 17.80 9.94 25.03
C LYS A 478 17.09 8.66 25.47
N TYR A 479 16.32 8.03 24.59
CA TYR A 479 15.60 6.78 24.85
C TYR A 479 16.31 5.52 24.32
N GLY A 480 17.50 5.64 23.73
CA GLY A 480 18.26 4.50 23.19
C GLY A 480 17.64 3.87 21.92
N LEU A 481 16.86 4.63 21.16
CA LEU A 481 16.19 4.15 19.94
C LEU A 481 16.88 4.67 18.68
N ARG A 482 16.85 3.88 17.61
CA ARG A 482 17.23 4.36 16.28
C ARG A 482 16.18 5.33 15.73
N LEU A 483 16.62 6.35 15.02
CA LEU A 483 15.72 7.19 14.22
C LEU A 483 15.61 6.62 12.80
N VAL A 484 14.39 6.34 12.35
CA VAL A 484 14.07 5.89 10.99
C VAL A 484 13.05 6.83 10.34
N ALA A 485 12.98 6.85 9.02
CA ALA A 485 11.88 7.51 8.31
C ALA A 485 10.85 6.44 7.90
N TYR A 486 9.57 6.62 8.24
CA TYR A 486 8.49 5.76 7.70
C TYR A 486 8.10 6.20 6.28
N GLU A 487 8.28 7.49 5.99
CA GLU A 487 8.10 8.14 4.70
C GLU A 487 9.02 9.37 4.63
N ALA A 488 9.54 9.70 3.46
CA ALA A 488 10.33 10.91 3.30
C ALA A 488 10.55 11.27 1.82
N GLY A 489 10.87 12.54 1.58
CA GLY A 489 11.18 13.04 0.24
C GLY A 489 10.80 14.50 0.06
N GLN A 490 10.61 14.90 -1.19
CA GLN A 490 10.01 16.19 -1.51
C GLN A 490 8.49 16.17 -1.28
N GLY A 491 7.89 17.33 -1.00
CA GLY A 491 6.44 17.47 -0.78
C GLY A 491 5.79 18.64 -1.51
N LEU A 492 6.28 18.99 -2.72
CA LEU A 492 5.75 20.10 -3.52
C LEU A 492 4.34 19.80 -4.06
N ALA A 493 3.31 19.98 -3.23
CA ALA A 493 1.91 19.81 -3.61
C ALA A 493 1.02 20.95 -3.07
N ASP A 494 0.19 21.56 -3.92
CA ASP A 494 -0.88 22.46 -3.47
C ASP A 494 -2.22 21.70 -3.32
N PHE A 495 -2.56 21.38 -2.07
CA PHE A 495 -3.78 20.66 -1.71
C PHE A 495 -5.09 21.44 -1.95
N LYS A 496 -5.03 22.69 -2.40
CA LYS A 496 -6.22 23.49 -2.71
C LYS A 496 -6.69 23.35 -4.16
N THR A 497 -5.80 22.93 -5.06
CA THR A 497 -6.11 22.73 -6.48
C THR A 497 -7.19 21.67 -6.69
N LYS A 498 -7.93 21.78 -7.79
CA LYS A 498 -9.09 20.97 -8.15
C LYS A 498 -8.84 20.11 -9.39
N SER A 499 -7.87 20.48 -10.23
CA SER A 499 -7.42 19.71 -11.40
C SER A 499 -5.90 19.71 -11.54
N ASP A 500 -5.38 18.79 -12.35
CA ASP A 500 -3.94 18.62 -12.59
C ASP A 500 -3.34 19.82 -13.34
N ASP A 501 -4.15 20.49 -14.17
CA ASP A 501 -3.73 21.67 -14.92
C ASP A 501 -3.92 22.99 -14.14
N GLU A 502 -4.58 22.94 -12.98
CA GLU A 502 -4.74 24.12 -12.14
C GLU A 502 -3.40 24.55 -11.58
N PHE A 503 -3.05 25.80 -11.83
CA PHE A 503 -1.85 26.41 -11.30
C PHE A 503 -1.86 26.38 -9.74
N PRO A 504 -0.74 26.02 -9.07
CA PRO A 504 0.64 25.89 -9.58
C PRO A 504 1.05 24.50 -10.10
N ASN A 505 0.13 23.52 -10.21
CA ASN A 505 0.50 22.12 -10.48
C ASN A 505 1.44 21.93 -11.68
N PRO A 506 1.24 22.58 -12.85
CA PRO A 506 2.17 22.45 -13.97
C PRO A 506 3.61 22.83 -13.62
N VAL A 507 3.80 23.85 -12.78
CA VAL A 507 5.13 24.30 -12.32
C VAL A 507 5.72 23.32 -11.31
N LEU A 508 4.91 22.80 -10.38
CA LEU A 508 5.36 21.82 -9.39
C LEU A 508 5.76 20.49 -10.06
N PHE A 509 5.04 20.09 -11.11
CA PHE A 509 5.37 18.92 -11.93
C PHE A 509 6.66 19.16 -12.71
N ALA A 510 6.81 20.33 -13.34
CA ALA A 510 8.05 20.71 -14.03
C ALA A 510 9.24 20.72 -13.08
N ALA A 511 9.12 21.24 -11.87
CA ALA A 511 10.18 21.22 -10.87
C ALA A 511 10.59 19.80 -10.45
N ASN A 512 9.66 18.85 -10.42
CA ASN A 512 9.95 17.45 -10.13
C ASN A 512 10.62 16.70 -11.30
N ARG A 513 10.51 17.21 -12.53
CA ARG A 513 11.19 16.69 -13.73
C ARG A 513 12.55 17.39 -13.97
N ASP A 514 12.74 18.57 -13.42
CA ASP A 514 13.97 19.36 -13.56
C ASP A 514 15.19 18.62 -12.94
N PRO A 515 16.35 18.57 -13.62
CA PRO A 515 17.56 17.93 -13.11
C PRO A 515 18.00 18.39 -11.72
N ARG A 516 17.70 19.63 -11.32
CA ARG A 516 18.02 20.17 -9.98
C ARG A 516 17.32 19.41 -8.86
N MET A 517 16.20 18.72 -9.13
CA MET A 517 15.53 17.87 -8.14
C MET A 517 16.43 16.73 -7.66
N ARG A 518 17.32 16.23 -8.51
CA ARG A 518 18.34 15.25 -8.11
C ARG A 518 19.23 15.81 -7.00
N GLY A 519 19.69 17.06 -7.16
CA GLY A 519 20.52 17.73 -6.15
C GLY A 519 19.80 17.99 -4.82
N VAL A 520 18.49 18.23 -4.84
CA VAL A 520 17.66 18.31 -3.62
C VAL A 520 17.68 16.97 -2.87
N TYR A 521 17.50 15.86 -3.58
CA TYR A 521 17.54 14.52 -2.99
C TYR A 521 18.94 14.13 -2.51
N ASP A 522 19.99 14.45 -3.26
CA ASP A 522 21.37 14.22 -2.83
C ASP A 522 21.65 14.93 -1.50
N ARG A 523 21.23 16.21 -1.35
CA ARG A 523 21.34 16.94 -0.08
C ARG A 523 20.50 16.32 1.02
N LEU A 524 19.24 15.97 0.74
CA LEU A 524 18.33 15.38 1.72
C LEU A 524 18.88 14.07 2.30
N LEU A 525 19.32 13.15 1.45
CA LEU A 525 19.81 11.83 1.87
C LEU A 525 21.13 11.93 2.64
N ASN A 526 22.06 12.77 2.18
CA ASN A 526 23.32 13.00 2.89
C ASN A 526 23.10 13.71 4.23
N ALA A 527 22.20 14.68 4.30
CA ALA A 527 21.86 15.35 5.55
C ALA A 527 21.13 14.41 6.52
N TRP A 528 20.18 13.59 6.05
CA TRP A 528 19.54 12.55 6.86
C TRP A 528 20.56 11.63 7.54
N LYS A 529 21.55 11.16 6.77
CA LYS A 529 22.67 10.37 7.30
C LYS A 529 23.51 11.16 8.31
N ALA A 530 23.84 12.41 8.00
CA ALA A 530 24.67 13.27 8.86
C ALA A 530 23.99 13.60 10.19
N GLU A 531 22.67 13.79 10.20
CA GLU A 531 21.87 13.99 11.42
C GLU A 531 21.63 12.68 12.19
N GLY A 532 22.24 11.57 11.76
CA GLY A 532 22.20 10.28 12.45
C GLY A 532 20.92 9.47 12.22
N GLY A 533 20.12 9.83 11.21
CA GLY A 533 19.07 8.97 10.70
C GLY A 533 19.63 7.63 10.18
N THR A 534 18.82 6.58 10.25
CA THR A 534 19.19 5.23 9.78
C THR A 534 18.40 4.86 8.53
N LEU A 535 17.52 3.86 8.58
CA LEU A 535 16.67 3.47 7.45
C LEU A 535 15.83 4.65 6.97
N PHE A 536 15.92 4.96 5.69
CA PHE A 536 15.13 5.99 5.03
C PHE A 536 14.11 5.35 4.08
N MET A 537 12.84 5.34 4.47
CA MET A 537 11.75 4.88 3.59
C MET A 537 11.32 6.03 2.68
N HIS A 538 11.68 5.97 1.40
CA HIS A 538 11.23 6.96 0.42
C HIS A 538 9.72 6.82 0.14
N TYR A 539 9.03 7.95 -0.05
CA TYR A 539 7.65 8.00 -0.52
C TYR A 539 7.63 8.59 -1.94
N THR A 540 7.28 7.84 -2.99
CA THR A 540 6.81 6.45 -3.05
C THR A 540 7.21 5.78 -4.38
N ALA A 541 6.85 4.50 -4.57
CA ALA A 541 6.94 3.76 -5.83
C ALA A 541 6.37 4.57 -7.03
N PRO A 542 6.61 4.14 -8.29
CA PRO A 542 6.22 4.93 -9.46
C PRO A 542 4.74 5.31 -9.44
N ARG A 543 4.44 6.61 -9.57
CA ARG A 543 3.08 7.15 -9.48
C ARG A 543 2.98 8.39 -10.36
N THR A 544 1.94 8.43 -11.20
CA THR A 544 1.65 9.58 -12.06
C THR A 544 1.45 10.84 -11.22
N PHE A 545 1.96 11.97 -11.70
CA PHE A 545 1.72 13.25 -11.03
C PHE A 545 0.26 13.66 -11.22
N THR A 546 -0.38 14.06 -10.13
CA THR A 546 -1.77 14.53 -10.10
C THR A 546 -1.87 15.76 -9.21
N LYS A 547 -3.03 16.40 -9.16
CA LYS A 547 -3.36 17.48 -8.22
C LYS A 547 -3.12 17.12 -6.75
N HIS A 548 -3.06 15.83 -6.42
CA HIS A 548 -2.75 15.37 -5.07
C HIS A 548 -1.25 15.42 -4.76
N GLY A 549 -0.40 15.66 -5.77
CA GLY A 549 1.02 15.95 -5.66
C GLY A 549 1.89 15.07 -6.56
N PRO A 550 3.08 15.56 -6.96
CA PRO A 550 4.06 14.82 -7.76
C PRO A 550 4.92 13.88 -6.89
N TRP A 551 4.30 12.95 -6.16
CA TRP A 551 4.98 12.14 -5.14
C TRP A 551 5.94 11.09 -5.72
N GLY A 552 5.52 10.37 -6.78
CA GLY A 552 6.21 9.18 -7.27
C GLY A 552 7.69 9.39 -7.58
N THR A 553 8.53 8.43 -7.21
CA THR A 553 9.96 8.40 -7.55
C THR A 553 10.20 8.44 -9.07
N LYS A 554 9.25 7.83 -9.78
CA LYS A 554 9.04 7.86 -11.23
C LYS A 554 7.57 8.18 -11.48
N GLU A 555 7.22 8.64 -12.66
CA GLU A 555 5.81 8.89 -13.05
C GLU A 555 5.10 7.60 -13.46
N TYR A 556 5.83 6.62 -13.99
CA TYR A 556 5.33 5.29 -14.36
C TYR A 556 6.47 4.27 -14.36
N ILE A 557 6.13 2.98 -14.24
CA ILE A 557 7.12 1.93 -13.95
C ILE A 557 8.22 1.79 -15.01
N THR A 558 7.91 1.99 -16.28
CA THR A 558 8.85 1.91 -17.41
C THR A 558 9.56 3.22 -17.73
N GLN A 559 9.30 4.31 -16.98
CA GLN A 559 9.96 5.61 -17.22
C GLN A 559 11.48 5.43 -17.21
N PRO A 560 12.22 5.93 -18.22
CA PRO A 560 13.67 5.80 -18.24
C PRO A 560 14.29 6.45 -17.01
N THR A 561 15.27 5.77 -16.39
CA THR A 561 15.97 6.32 -15.21
C THR A 561 16.58 7.69 -15.51
N SER A 562 17.08 7.93 -16.72
CA SER A 562 17.63 9.21 -17.16
C SER A 562 16.64 10.39 -17.12
N GLN A 563 15.33 10.12 -17.06
CA GLN A 563 14.26 11.11 -16.97
C GLN A 563 13.62 11.21 -15.58
N ALA A 564 14.09 10.41 -14.61
CA ALA A 564 13.57 10.37 -13.25
C ALA A 564 14.63 10.87 -12.24
N PRO A 565 14.77 12.20 -12.05
CA PRO A 565 15.85 12.76 -11.22
C PRO A 565 15.81 12.29 -9.77
N LYS A 566 14.60 12.09 -9.21
CA LYS A 566 14.41 11.51 -7.87
C LYS A 566 14.98 10.09 -7.81
N TYR A 567 14.61 9.24 -8.77
CA TYR A 567 15.10 7.86 -8.83
C TYR A 567 16.63 7.78 -8.98
N GLN A 568 17.21 8.64 -9.82
CA GLN A 568 18.66 8.72 -9.99
C GLN A 568 19.38 8.98 -8.66
N ALA A 569 18.93 9.97 -7.89
CA ALA A 569 19.52 10.29 -6.59
C ALA A 569 19.42 9.10 -5.61
N LEU A 570 18.27 8.41 -5.56
CA LEU A 570 18.11 7.23 -4.69
C LEU A 570 19.11 6.12 -5.08
N LEU A 571 19.22 5.77 -6.37
CA LEU A 571 20.14 4.74 -6.83
C LEU A 571 21.60 5.13 -6.66
N ASP A 572 21.95 6.40 -6.86
CA ASP A 572 23.30 6.90 -6.63
C ASP A 572 23.69 6.80 -5.17
N PHE A 573 22.77 7.15 -4.26
CA PHE A 573 22.98 7.01 -2.83
C PHE A 573 23.12 5.55 -2.42
N ILE A 574 22.26 4.63 -2.90
CA ILE A 574 22.35 3.19 -2.62
C ILE A 574 23.71 2.63 -3.08
N ARG A 575 24.18 3.01 -4.27
CA ARG A 575 25.45 2.50 -4.83
C ARG A 575 26.69 3.05 -4.13
N SER A 576 26.64 4.32 -3.72
CA SER A 576 27.79 5.01 -3.10
C SER A 576 27.84 4.87 -1.58
N THR A 577 26.72 4.52 -0.94
CA THR A 577 26.58 4.53 0.51
C THR A 577 26.02 3.21 1.02
N PRO A 578 26.89 2.26 1.41
CA PRO A 578 26.48 1.13 2.22
C PRO A 578 25.83 1.63 3.52
N CYS A 579 24.81 0.93 3.99
CA CYS A 579 24.20 1.25 5.26
C CYS A 579 25.19 1.19 6.44
N TRP A 580 24.96 2.05 7.43
CA TRP A 580 25.96 2.46 8.42
C TRP A 580 25.53 2.21 9.88
N TRP A 581 24.42 1.53 10.11
CA TRP A 581 23.95 1.17 11.45
C TRP A 581 24.15 -0.31 11.75
N ASP A 582 24.24 -0.65 13.04
CA ASP A 582 24.47 -2.01 13.50
C ASP A 582 23.34 -2.96 13.07
N GLY A 583 23.75 -4.16 12.66
CA GLY A 583 22.82 -5.18 12.16
C GLY A 583 22.17 -4.81 10.82
N CYS A 584 22.67 -3.79 10.11
CA CYS A 584 22.15 -3.49 8.79
C CYS A 584 22.56 -4.53 7.76
N LYS A 585 23.84 -4.83 7.57
CA LYS A 585 24.24 -5.80 6.52
C LYS A 585 23.65 -7.19 6.81
N ARG A 586 23.12 -7.82 5.76
CA ARG A 586 22.56 -9.19 5.81
C ARG A 586 23.55 -10.21 5.27
#